data_AF-A0A9P3IGU5-F1
#
_entry.id   AF-A0A9P3IGU5-F1
#
_cell.length_a   1.000
_cell.length_b   1.000
_cell.length_c   1.000
_cell.angle_alpha   90.00
_cell.angle_beta   90.00
_cell.angle_gamma   90.00
#
_symmetry.space_group_name_H-M   'P 1'
#
loop_
_entity.id
_entity.type
_entity.pdbx_description
1 polymer ?
#
loop_
_entity_poly.entity_id
_entity_poly.type
_entity_poly.pdbx_seq_one_letter_code
_entity_poly.pdbx_strand_id
1 'polypeptide(L)'
;MKQLYKLINVRQVDDLTHESRVDRELMLIKLAVTPQQRSEVLELVQIFRARVVDVAPSSITVEVTGDPGKIAAFQRATSKFPLKQLARTGKIALRREKDERVYLVPLGGEVTTDVEDDIEAARQAAALALAGRRTVAKRQSAAAANADSDASDGDVYAASTEGDAVWYPPVLTPTWGNEDPDHFDTMEGGYQPHTLSLLVTDTSGVLNHITGVFARRGYSIQSLAVGPAEKAGESRITMVVPGTEQSIGKLLRQILKLIEVIDVEDLTYIPYVQRELMLIKVAAGRGEPRREVMDIASVFRARVIDISRRTMTLELTGTLKKMAALQGLLEDYSILEVARTGRVALSRDSGVSTEYLGQMEPQHSIF
;
A
#
# COMPACT_ATOMS: atom_id res chain seq x y z
N MET A 1 -22.50 -2.06 -7.81
CA MET A 1 -22.73 -0.74 -7.18
C MET A 1 -23.83 -0.75 -6.12
N LYS A 2 -25.12 -0.93 -6.45
CA LYS A 2 -26.24 -0.78 -5.47
C LYS A 2 -26.15 -1.65 -4.21
N GLN A 3 -25.55 -2.84 -4.28
CA GLN A 3 -25.37 -3.70 -3.09
C GLN A 3 -24.23 -3.24 -2.18
N LEU A 4 -23.19 -2.58 -2.71
CA LEU A 4 -22.04 -2.12 -1.92
C LEU A 4 -22.42 -0.95 -1.01
N TYR A 5 -23.30 -0.06 -1.47
CA TYR A 5 -23.83 1.04 -0.65
C TYR A 5 -24.75 0.58 0.48
N LYS A 6 -25.19 -0.69 0.48
CA LYS A 6 -25.96 -1.25 1.61
C LYS A 6 -25.07 -1.66 2.77
N LEU A 7 -23.76 -1.76 2.55
CA LEU A 7 -22.81 -2.08 3.60
C LEU A 7 -22.55 -0.82 4.43
N ILE A 8 -22.87 -0.87 5.72
CA ILE A 8 -22.76 0.26 6.66
C ILE A 8 -21.35 0.86 6.67
N ASN A 9 -20.32 0.02 6.49
CA ASN A 9 -18.92 0.43 6.57
C ASN A 9 -18.35 0.98 5.25
N VAL A 10 -19.14 1.02 4.18
CA VAL A 10 -18.70 1.59 2.89
C VAL A 10 -19.10 3.06 2.84
N ARG A 11 -18.11 3.95 2.86
CA ARG A 11 -18.34 5.40 2.83
C ARG A 11 -18.52 5.98 1.43
N GLN A 12 -17.82 5.43 0.44
CA GLN A 12 -17.81 5.92 -0.92
C GLN A 12 -17.48 4.76 -1.86
N VAL A 13 -18.11 4.77 -3.05
CA VAL A 13 -17.78 3.85 -4.14
C VAL A 13 -17.75 4.69 -5.41
N ASP A 14 -16.63 4.65 -6.12
CA ASP A 14 -16.46 5.30 -7.41
C ASP A 14 -16.30 4.24 -8.50
N ASP A 15 -17.10 4.34 -9.56
CA ASP A 15 -16.94 3.52 -10.76
C ASP A 15 -16.12 4.29 -11.79
N LEU A 16 -14.85 3.91 -11.94
CA LEU A 16 -13.91 4.56 -12.85
C LEU A 16 -13.90 3.93 -14.26
N THR A 17 -14.80 2.97 -14.54
CA THR A 17 -14.71 2.11 -15.74
C THR A 17 -14.62 2.91 -17.04
N HIS A 18 -15.46 3.93 -17.19
CA HIS A 18 -15.56 4.76 -18.39
C HIS A 18 -14.95 6.16 -18.23
N GLU A 19 -14.14 6.35 -17.20
CA GLU A 19 -13.53 7.63 -16.90
C GLU A 19 -12.05 7.66 -17.29
N SER A 20 -11.55 8.86 -17.57
CA SER A 20 -10.11 9.08 -17.70
C SER A 20 -9.48 8.87 -16.32
N ARG A 21 -8.55 7.92 -16.23
CA ARG A 21 -7.92 7.51 -14.98
C ARG A 21 -6.43 7.23 -15.14
N VAL A 22 -5.73 7.22 -14.02
CA VAL A 22 -4.37 6.71 -13.95
C VAL A 22 -4.40 5.37 -13.23
N ASP A 23 -4.13 4.30 -13.97
CA ASP A 23 -4.01 2.95 -13.43
C ASP A 23 -2.54 2.65 -13.14
N ARG A 24 -2.25 2.13 -11.94
CA ARG A 24 -0.91 1.69 -11.55
C ARG A 24 -0.93 0.37 -10.80
N GLU A 25 0.18 -0.34 -10.96
CA GLU A 25 0.44 -1.62 -10.33
C GLU A 25 1.94 -1.71 -9.99
N LEU A 26 2.25 -2.45 -8.93
CA LEU A 26 3.60 -2.73 -8.45
C LEU A 26 3.85 -4.24 -8.49
N MET A 27 5.01 -4.62 -9.02
CA MET A 27 5.48 -6.01 -9.09
C MET A 27 6.90 -6.10 -8.58
N LEU A 28 7.14 -7.03 -7.66
CA LEU A 28 8.47 -7.55 -7.32
C LEU A 28 8.65 -8.89 -8.01
N ILE A 29 9.71 -9.02 -8.81
CA ILE A 29 10.03 -10.22 -9.56
C ILE A 29 11.47 -10.65 -9.28
N LYS A 30 11.65 -11.86 -8.76
CA LYS A 30 12.95 -12.45 -8.48
C LYS A 30 13.26 -13.49 -9.56
N LEU A 31 14.29 -13.20 -10.35
CA LEU A 31 14.74 -14.06 -11.45
C LEU A 31 15.97 -14.85 -11.01
N ALA A 32 16.06 -16.13 -11.39
CA ALA A 32 17.29 -16.90 -11.34
C ALA A 32 18.17 -16.48 -12.52
N VAL A 33 19.34 -15.91 -12.23
CA VAL A 33 20.20 -15.30 -13.25
C VAL A 33 21.66 -15.66 -12.95
N THR A 34 22.35 -16.20 -13.95
CA THR A 34 23.80 -16.45 -13.88
C THR A 34 24.58 -15.15 -14.11
N PRO A 35 25.85 -15.03 -13.64
CA PRO A 35 26.66 -13.83 -13.87
C PRO A 35 26.72 -13.35 -15.32
N GLN A 36 26.72 -14.29 -16.28
CA GLN A 36 26.78 -14.01 -17.72
C GLN A 36 25.48 -13.39 -18.27
N GLN A 37 24.34 -13.68 -17.65
CA GLN A 37 23.02 -13.21 -18.06
C GLN A 37 22.62 -11.87 -17.41
N ARG A 38 23.41 -11.36 -16.45
CA ARG A 38 23.05 -10.17 -15.67
C ARG A 38 22.94 -8.91 -16.53
N SER A 39 23.85 -8.72 -17.47
CA SER A 39 23.84 -7.55 -18.36
C SER A 39 22.52 -7.43 -19.12
N GLU A 40 22.02 -8.54 -19.64
CA GLU A 40 20.76 -8.61 -20.38
C GLU A 40 19.55 -8.27 -19.50
N VAL A 41 19.53 -8.76 -18.25
CA VAL A 41 18.48 -8.39 -17.28
C VAL A 41 18.55 -6.89 -16.94
N LEU A 42 19.75 -6.36 -16.74
CA LEU A 42 19.95 -4.94 -16.44
C LEU A 42 19.50 -4.03 -17.60
N GLU A 43 19.72 -4.44 -18.84
CA GLU A 43 19.23 -3.74 -20.03
C GLU A 43 17.71 -3.71 -20.07
N LEU A 44 17.04 -4.85 -19.84
CA LEU A 44 15.58 -4.90 -19.74
C LEU A 44 15.05 -4.01 -18.60
N VAL A 45 15.72 -4.02 -17.45
CA VAL A 45 15.37 -3.15 -16.32
C VAL A 45 15.42 -1.68 -16.72
N GLN A 46 16.45 -1.27 -17.46
CA GLN A 46 16.59 0.11 -17.95
C GLN A 46 15.51 0.48 -18.97
N ILE A 47 15.25 -0.38 -19.97
CA ILE A 47 14.22 -0.17 -21.00
C ILE A 47 12.85 0.08 -20.36
N PHE A 48 12.51 -0.73 -19.36
CA PHE A 48 11.23 -0.61 -18.65
C PHE A 48 11.27 0.40 -17.50
N ARG A 49 12.36 1.15 -17.30
CA ARG A 49 12.52 2.09 -16.16
C ARG A 49 12.15 1.44 -14.82
N ALA A 50 12.48 0.16 -14.69
CA ALA A 50 12.35 -0.63 -13.49
C ALA A 50 13.56 -0.36 -12.57
N ARG A 51 13.53 -0.89 -11.36
CA ARG A 51 14.59 -0.70 -10.37
C ARG A 51 15.08 -2.06 -9.88
N VAL A 52 16.39 -2.27 -9.85
CA VAL A 52 16.96 -3.43 -9.15
C VAL A 52 16.92 -3.18 -7.65
N VAL A 53 16.40 -4.14 -6.88
CA VAL A 53 16.26 -4.01 -5.41
C VAL A 53 17.14 -4.98 -4.64
N ASP A 54 17.53 -6.08 -5.28
CA ASP A 54 18.46 -7.06 -4.71
C ASP A 54 19.27 -7.73 -5.82
N VAL A 55 20.55 -7.96 -5.55
CA VAL A 55 21.46 -8.70 -6.44
C VAL A 55 22.19 -9.73 -5.61
N ALA A 56 22.02 -11.00 -5.96
CA ALA A 56 22.68 -12.13 -5.33
C ALA A 56 23.51 -12.91 -6.37
N PRO A 57 24.38 -13.85 -5.94
CA PRO A 57 25.20 -14.63 -6.87
C PRO A 57 24.40 -15.32 -7.99
N SER A 58 23.21 -15.86 -7.67
CA SER A 58 22.36 -16.64 -8.59
C SER A 58 20.97 -16.04 -8.82
N SER A 59 20.73 -14.79 -8.42
CA SER A 59 19.43 -14.14 -8.61
C SER A 59 19.50 -12.62 -8.65
N ILE A 60 18.51 -12.02 -9.29
CA ILE A 60 18.27 -10.58 -9.28
C ILE A 60 16.80 -10.36 -8.96
N THR A 61 16.53 -9.45 -8.02
CA THR A 61 15.16 -9.01 -7.71
C THR A 61 14.94 -7.62 -8.29
N VAL A 62 13.86 -7.47 -9.07
CA VAL A 62 13.49 -6.24 -9.75
C VAL A 62 12.13 -5.76 -9.26
N GLU A 63 12.04 -4.45 -9.02
CA GLU A 63 10.82 -3.70 -8.80
C GLU A 63 10.37 -3.05 -10.11
N VAL A 64 9.13 -3.32 -10.50
CA VAL A 64 8.51 -2.75 -11.69
C VAL A 64 7.23 -2.04 -11.26
N THR A 65 7.12 -0.76 -11.63
CA THR A 65 5.90 0.03 -11.47
C THR A 65 5.44 0.59 -12.81
N GLY A 66 4.13 0.63 -13.01
CA GLY A 66 3.55 0.98 -14.29
C GLY A 66 2.06 0.73 -14.38
N ASP A 67 1.51 0.99 -15.55
CA ASP A 67 0.21 0.45 -15.93
C ASP A 67 0.30 -1.09 -16.05
N PRO A 68 -0.84 -1.81 -15.96
CA PRO A 68 -0.85 -3.26 -16.07
C PRO A 68 -0.25 -3.82 -17.37
N GLY A 69 -0.31 -3.05 -18.46
CA GLY A 69 0.27 -3.43 -19.76
C GLY A 69 1.79 -3.48 -19.69
N LYS A 70 2.41 -2.47 -19.07
CA LYS A 70 3.85 -2.43 -18.81
C LYS A 70 4.32 -3.58 -17.91
N ILE A 71 3.58 -3.90 -16.85
CA ILE A 71 3.91 -5.03 -15.96
C ILE A 71 3.88 -6.35 -16.75
N ALA A 72 2.82 -6.59 -17.51
CA ALA A 72 2.69 -7.79 -18.33
C ALA A 72 3.77 -7.87 -19.42
N ALA A 73 4.13 -6.74 -20.03
CA ALA A 73 5.20 -6.68 -21.03
C ALA A 73 6.57 -6.99 -20.42
N PHE A 74 6.88 -6.48 -19.22
CA PHE A 74 8.12 -6.82 -18.51
C PHE A 74 8.18 -8.31 -18.19
N GLN A 75 7.10 -8.88 -17.65
CA GLN A 75 7.02 -10.31 -17.34
C GLN A 75 7.21 -11.19 -18.58
N ARG A 76 6.68 -10.77 -19.75
CA ARG A 76 6.95 -11.45 -21.02
C ARG A 76 8.40 -11.31 -21.46
N ALA A 77 8.98 -10.11 -21.34
CA ALA A 77 10.36 -9.85 -21.74
C ALA A 77 11.38 -10.65 -20.90
N THR A 78 11.07 -10.92 -19.63
CA THR A 78 11.91 -11.71 -18.72
C THR A 78 11.57 -13.20 -18.67
N SER A 79 10.58 -13.66 -19.45
CA SER A 79 10.10 -15.06 -19.43
C SER A 79 11.16 -16.12 -19.77
N LYS A 80 12.25 -15.74 -20.43
CA LYS A 80 13.39 -16.63 -20.70
C LYS A 80 14.25 -16.95 -19.47
N PHE A 81 14.14 -16.15 -18.41
CA PHE A 81 14.85 -16.38 -17.16
C PHE A 81 13.93 -17.14 -16.19
N PRO A 82 14.41 -18.20 -15.53
CA PRO A 82 13.58 -18.93 -14.57
C PRO A 82 13.13 -18.01 -13.44
N LEU A 83 11.83 -18.01 -13.19
CA LEU A 83 11.20 -17.22 -12.13
C LEU A 83 11.38 -17.95 -10.79
N LYS A 84 12.05 -17.31 -9.82
CA LYS A 84 12.18 -17.85 -8.46
C LYS A 84 10.98 -17.47 -7.61
N GLN A 85 10.65 -16.18 -7.59
CA GLN A 85 9.55 -15.67 -6.79
C GLN A 85 8.89 -14.45 -7.46
N LEU A 86 7.58 -14.31 -7.27
CA LEU A 86 6.79 -13.20 -7.78
C LEU A 86 5.83 -12.71 -6.70
N ALA A 87 5.80 -11.39 -6.49
CA ALA A 87 4.79 -10.72 -5.68
C ALA A 87 4.23 -9.52 -6.45
N ARG A 88 2.92 -9.47 -6.61
CA ARG A 88 2.22 -8.38 -7.30
C ARG A 88 1.19 -7.75 -6.37
N THR A 89 1.05 -6.43 -6.47
CA THR A 89 -0.10 -5.75 -5.88
C THR A 89 -1.31 -5.92 -6.79
N GLY A 90 -2.50 -5.64 -6.26
CA GLY A 90 -3.64 -5.30 -7.10
C GLY A 90 -3.39 -3.99 -7.87
N LYS A 91 -4.26 -3.75 -8.86
CA LYS A 91 -4.32 -2.47 -9.59
C LYS A 91 -4.93 -1.41 -8.68
N ILE A 92 -4.32 -0.24 -8.64
CA ILE A 92 -4.92 0.97 -8.04
C ILE A 92 -5.16 2.00 -9.13
N ALA A 93 -6.20 2.80 -8.96
CA ALA A 93 -6.60 3.78 -9.95
C ALA A 93 -7.08 5.07 -9.28
N LEU A 94 -6.68 6.20 -9.85
CA LEU A 94 -7.24 7.52 -9.50
C LEU A 94 -7.86 8.16 -10.74
N ARG A 95 -9.02 8.79 -10.57
CA ARG A 95 -9.67 9.59 -11.62
C ARG A 95 -8.77 10.76 -12.02
N ARG A 96 -8.63 11.03 -13.31
CA ARG A 96 -8.02 12.27 -13.81
C ARG A 96 -9.03 13.40 -13.79
N GLU A 97 -8.58 14.62 -13.53
CA GLU A 97 -9.45 15.78 -13.62
C GLU A 97 -9.90 15.95 -15.10
N LYS A 98 -11.19 16.17 -15.33
CA LYS A 98 -11.67 16.51 -16.67
C LYS A 98 -11.22 17.93 -16.95
N ASP A 99 -10.37 18.12 -17.96
CA ASP A 99 -10.03 19.44 -18.47
C ASP A 99 -11.27 19.93 -19.25
N GLU A 100 -12.29 20.45 -18.56
CA GLU A 100 -13.48 21.04 -19.18
C GLU A 100 -13.10 22.35 -19.90
N ARG A 101 -12.48 22.20 -21.07
CA ARG A 101 -12.51 23.16 -22.18
C ARG A 101 -12.49 22.40 -23.50
N VAL A 102 -13.67 21.93 -23.92
CA VAL A 102 -13.98 21.98 -25.35
C VAL A 102 -14.04 23.48 -25.68
N TYR A 103 -13.02 24.01 -26.34
CA TYR A 103 -13.03 25.39 -26.81
C TYR A 103 -14.14 25.55 -27.86
N LEU A 104 -15.32 26.00 -27.45
CA LEU A 104 -16.11 26.90 -28.29
C LEU A 104 -15.65 28.30 -27.89
N VAL A 105 -14.71 28.86 -28.64
CA VAL A 105 -14.38 30.29 -28.53
C VAL A 105 -15.50 31.04 -29.23
N PRO A 106 -16.36 31.82 -28.55
CA PRO A 106 -17.14 32.83 -29.24
C PRO A 106 -16.15 33.93 -29.64
N LEU A 107 -16.15 34.31 -30.90
CA LEU A 107 -15.41 35.47 -31.38
C LEU A 107 -15.87 36.72 -30.60
N GLY A 108 -15.07 37.16 -29.62
CA GLY A 108 -15.16 38.51 -29.03
C GLY A 108 -15.73 38.65 -27.61
N GLY A 109 -15.26 37.88 -26.61
CA GLY A 109 -15.59 38.12 -25.19
C GLY A 109 -14.36 38.07 -24.28
N GLU A 110 -14.27 39.01 -23.33
CA GLU A 110 -13.18 39.13 -22.35
C GLU A 110 -13.04 37.87 -21.47
N VAL A 111 -11.78 37.55 -21.13
CA VAL A 111 -11.42 36.42 -20.27
C VAL A 111 -11.45 36.91 -18.82
N THR A 112 -12.46 36.54 -18.04
CA THR A 112 -12.43 36.72 -16.58
C THR A 112 -11.53 35.65 -15.95
N THR A 113 -10.63 36.07 -15.06
CA THR A 113 -9.64 35.23 -14.39
C THR A 113 -10.03 34.98 -12.93
N ASP A 114 -11.09 34.21 -12.69
CA ASP A 114 -11.51 33.83 -11.34
C ASP A 114 -10.90 32.46 -10.96
N VAL A 115 -9.56 32.38 -10.95
CA VAL A 115 -8.83 31.12 -10.69
C VAL A 115 -8.53 30.93 -9.20
N GLU A 116 -8.36 32.02 -8.45
CA GLU A 116 -7.92 32.01 -7.05
C GLU A 116 -9.06 31.68 -6.08
N ASP A 117 -10.27 32.23 -6.28
CA ASP A 117 -11.42 32.02 -5.40
C ASP A 117 -11.90 30.55 -5.35
N ASP A 118 -11.83 29.84 -6.49
CA ASP A 118 -12.21 28.43 -6.59
C ASP A 118 -11.21 27.48 -5.90
N ILE A 119 -9.92 27.84 -5.86
CA ILE A 119 -8.89 27.03 -5.19
C ILE A 119 -9.07 27.15 -3.68
N GLU A 120 -9.33 28.35 -3.19
CA GLU A 120 -9.62 28.59 -1.79
C GLU A 120 -10.95 27.93 -1.39
N ALA A 121 -11.96 27.92 -2.26
CA ALA A 121 -13.19 27.16 -2.05
C ALA A 121 -12.94 25.64 -2.02
N ALA A 122 -12.07 25.10 -2.88
CA ALA A 122 -11.69 23.68 -2.86
C ALA A 122 -10.89 23.32 -1.60
N ARG A 123 -10.00 24.21 -1.13
CA ARG A 123 -9.28 24.08 0.16
C ARG A 123 -10.25 24.09 1.33
N GLN A 124 -11.21 25.01 1.35
CA GLN A 124 -12.25 25.10 2.37
C GLN A 124 -13.15 23.86 2.36
N ALA A 125 -13.53 23.35 1.18
CA ALA A 125 -14.30 22.11 1.04
C ALA A 125 -13.53 20.88 1.52
N ALA A 126 -12.24 20.77 1.19
CA ALA A 126 -11.37 19.70 1.69
C ALA A 126 -11.16 19.78 3.21
N ALA A 127 -10.97 20.98 3.75
CA ALA A 127 -10.84 21.23 5.18
C ALA A 127 -12.13 20.90 5.95
N LEU A 128 -13.31 21.27 5.42
CA LEU A 128 -14.61 20.89 5.99
C LEU A 128 -14.82 19.37 5.96
N ALA A 129 -14.46 18.71 4.87
CA ALA A 129 -14.55 17.25 4.75
C ALA A 129 -13.64 16.53 5.76
N LEU A 130 -12.46 17.09 6.04
CA LEU A 130 -11.54 16.57 7.06
C LEU A 130 -12.07 16.81 8.49
N ALA A 131 -12.66 17.98 8.77
CA ALA A 131 -13.26 18.30 10.06
C ALA A 131 -14.50 17.43 10.38
N GLY A 132 -15.33 17.12 9.38
CA GLY A 132 -16.48 16.22 9.52
C GLY A 132 -16.11 14.77 9.86
N ARG A 133 -14.87 14.34 9.58
CA ARG A 133 -14.37 13.01 9.98
C ARG A 133 -14.06 12.92 11.48
N ARG A 134 -13.66 14.02 12.12
CA ARG A 134 -13.36 14.07 13.58
C ARG A 134 -14.61 13.94 14.45
N THR A 135 -15.78 14.39 14.00
CA THR A 135 -17.04 14.30 14.76
C THR A 135 -17.66 12.90 14.76
N VAL A 136 -17.42 12.09 13.71
CA VAL A 136 -17.92 10.70 13.63
C VAL A 136 -17.12 9.75 14.53
N ALA A 137 -15.80 9.97 14.67
CA ALA A 137 -14.97 9.23 15.62
C ALA A 137 -15.49 9.37 17.08
N LYS A 138 -16.00 10.56 17.41
CA LYS A 138 -16.61 10.86 18.71
C LYS A 138 -17.99 10.21 18.94
N ARG A 139 -18.70 9.85 17.85
CA ARG A 139 -19.97 9.10 17.92
C ARG A 139 -19.75 7.58 18.04
N GLN A 140 -18.70 7.04 17.41
CA GLN A 140 -18.35 5.63 17.55
C GLN A 140 -17.85 5.29 18.97
N SER A 141 -17.13 6.20 19.62
CA SER A 141 -16.73 6.05 21.02
C SER A 141 -17.92 6.11 22.00
N ALA A 142 -19.00 6.82 21.65
CA ALA A 142 -20.21 6.91 22.49
C ALA A 142 -21.15 5.71 22.34
N ALA A 143 -21.18 5.07 21.16
CA ALA A 143 -22.00 3.89 20.90
C ALA A 143 -21.45 2.61 21.57
N ALA A 144 -20.14 2.55 21.84
CA ALA A 144 -19.49 1.42 22.49
C ALA A 144 -19.77 1.33 24.01
N ALA A 145 -20.34 2.38 24.63
CA ALA A 145 -20.56 2.44 26.08
C ALA A 145 -21.89 1.83 26.56
N ASN A 146 -22.77 1.36 25.65
CA ASN A 146 -24.17 1.04 25.97
C ASN A 146 -24.63 -0.37 25.56
N ALA A 147 -23.72 -1.32 25.34
CA ALA A 147 -24.11 -2.69 24.98
C ALA A 147 -23.56 -3.67 26.02
N ASP A 148 -24.34 -3.93 27.06
CA ASP A 148 -24.15 -5.09 27.92
C ASP A 148 -25.50 -5.73 28.29
N SER A 149 -25.49 -7.03 28.57
CA SER A 149 -26.59 -7.99 28.83
C SER A 149 -27.24 -8.68 27.61
N ASP A 150 -26.87 -9.93 27.31
CA ASP A 150 -27.56 -11.15 27.81
C ASP A 150 -26.96 -12.46 27.24
N ALA A 151 -26.82 -13.46 28.12
CA ALA A 151 -26.77 -14.93 27.98
C ALA A 151 -26.11 -15.62 26.76
N SER A 152 -25.19 -16.58 26.99
CA SER A 152 -25.51 -18.01 27.29
C SER A 152 -24.29 -18.91 27.05
N ASP A 153 -24.12 -19.84 27.99
CA ASP A 153 -23.03 -20.81 28.18
C ASP A 153 -22.72 -21.71 26.97
N GLY A 154 -21.43 -21.91 26.69
CA GLY A 154 -20.93 -22.75 25.59
C GLY A 154 -19.43 -22.57 25.33
N ASP A 155 -18.61 -23.32 26.06
CA ASP A 155 -17.16 -23.58 25.89
C ASP A 155 -16.35 -22.51 25.12
N VAL A 156 -15.99 -21.43 25.81
CA VAL A 156 -15.08 -20.38 25.33
C VAL A 156 -13.81 -20.39 26.17
N TYR A 157 -12.67 -20.46 25.48
CA TYR A 157 -11.33 -20.30 26.06
C TYR A 157 -11.29 -19.07 26.99
N ALA A 158 -10.69 -19.24 28.17
CA ALA A 158 -10.61 -18.23 29.20
C ALA A 158 -10.19 -16.86 28.64
N ALA A 159 -11.15 -15.93 28.59
CA ALA A 159 -10.82 -14.52 28.72
C ALA A 159 -10.12 -14.37 30.06
N SER A 160 -8.98 -13.69 30.07
CA SER A 160 -8.31 -13.26 31.29
C SER A 160 -9.29 -12.42 32.10
N THR A 161 -9.95 -13.03 33.08
CA THR A 161 -10.73 -12.33 34.09
C THR A 161 -9.77 -11.61 35.02
N GLU A 162 -9.43 -10.37 34.68
CA GLU A 162 -9.10 -9.30 35.62
C GLU A 162 -9.17 -7.95 34.87
N GLY A 163 -10.34 -7.30 34.92
CA GLY A 163 -10.48 -5.86 34.60
C GLY A 163 -10.58 -5.44 33.13
N ASP A 164 -11.15 -6.28 32.25
CA ASP A 164 -11.21 -6.05 30.80
C ASP A 164 -11.98 -4.77 30.41
N ALA A 165 -11.24 -3.68 30.23
CA ALA A 165 -11.56 -2.70 29.20
C ALA A 165 -11.64 -3.46 27.86
N VAL A 166 -12.74 -3.29 27.13
CA VAL A 166 -12.91 -3.81 25.76
C VAL A 166 -11.66 -3.43 24.94
N TRP A 167 -10.75 -4.37 24.77
CA TRP A 167 -9.49 -4.18 24.06
C TRP A 167 -9.82 -4.08 22.58
N TYR A 168 -10.04 -2.85 22.10
CA TYR A 168 -9.82 -2.57 20.69
C TYR A 168 -8.32 -2.76 20.47
N PRO A 169 -7.87 -3.74 19.66
CA PRO A 169 -6.48 -3.72 19.22
C PRO A 169 -6.28 -2.34 18.61
N PRO A 170 -5.34 -1.52 19.12
CA PRO A 170 -5.17 -0.17 18.64
C PRO A 170 -5.12 -0.24 17.11
N VAL A 171 -5.88 0.60 16.43
CA VAL A 171 -5.59 0.87 15.02
C VAL A 171 -4.22 1.53 15.07
N LEU A 172 -3.19 0.69 15.02
CA LEU A 172 -1.82 1.09 15.20
C LEU A 172 -1.54 2.19 14.18
N THR A 173 -0.87 3.24 14.63
CA THR A 173 -0.47 4.36 13.78
C THR A 173 0.19 3.81 12.50
N PRO A 174 0.01 4.47 11.35
CA PRO A 174 0.61 4.06 10.07
C PRO A 174 2.15 4.06 10.08
N THR A 175 2.80 4.24 11.23
CA THR A 175 4.24 4.20 11.47
C THR A 175 4.73 2.85 12.00
N TRP A 176 3.83 1.96 12.44
CA TRP A 176 4.20 0.66 13.02
C TRP A 176 4.90 -0.26 12.01
N GLY A 177 6.03 -0.84 12.43
CA GLY A 177 6.95 -1.63 11.58
C GLY A 177 8.12 -0.83 11.02
N ASN A 178 8.39 0.31 11.63
CA ASN A 178 9.46 1.21 11.26
C ASN A 178 9.95 2.04 12.46
N GLU A 179 9.48 1.80 13.67
CA GLU A 179 10.18 2.32 14.85
C GLU A 179 11.45 1.48 15.05
N ASP A 180 12.50 2.07 15.63
CA ASP A 180 13.79 1.40 15.82
C ASP A 180 13.60 0.00 16.44
N PRO A 181 14.41 -1.00 16.04
CA PRO A 181 14.47 -2.31 16.69
C PRO A 181 14.57 -2.22 18.23
N ASP A 182 15.17 -1.15 18.73
CA ASP A 182 15.39 -0.90 20.16
C ASP A 182 14.17 -0.24 20.86
N HIS A 183 13.17 0.24 20.11
CA HIS A 183 11.92 0.80 20.67
C HIS A 183 10.80 -0.24 20.82
N PHE A 184 10.97 -1.48 20.31
CA PHE A 184 9.98 -2.54 20.48
C PHE A 184 9.89 -3.06 21.93
N ASP A 185 10.92 -2.81 22.76
CA ASP A 185 10.92 -3.16 24.18
C ASP A 185 10.02 -2.27 25.05
N THR A 186 9.41 -1.22 24.50
CA THR A 186 8.73 -0.17 25.31
C THR A 186 7.20 -0.14 25.22
N MET A 187 6.54 -1.07 24.52
CA MET A 187 5.07 -1.21 24.59
C MET A 187 4.64 -2.48 25.34
N GLU A 188 3.72 -2.32 26.28
CA GLU A 188 3.14 -3.40 27.08
C GLU A 188 2.65 -4.56 26.19
N GLY A 189 3.21 -5.76 26.37
CA GLY A 189 2.67 -7.01 25.82
C GLY A 189 3.42 -7.68 24.67
N GLY A 190 4.56 -7.16 24.20
CA GLY A 190 5.43 -7.86 23.23
C GLY A 190 4.85 -8.03 21.81
N TYR A 191 3.98 -7.10 21.39
CA TYR A 191 3.39 -7.08 20.05
C TYR A 191 4.35 -6.45 19.05
N GLN A 192 4.57 -7.12 17.92
CA GLN A 192 5.35 -6.59 16.79
C GLN A 192 4.62 -6.85 15.45
N PRO A 193 4.94 -6.11 14.38
CA PRO A 193 4.32 -6.33 13.08
C PRO A 193 4.99 -7.48 12.34
N HIS A 194 4.23 -8.56 12.11
CA HIS A 194 4.70 -9.70 11.33
C HIS A 194 4.34 -9.54 9.85
N THR A 195 5.31 -9.71 8.96
CA THR A 195 5.10 -9.70 7.50
C THR A 195 5.02 -11.13 6.99
N LEU A 196 3.80 -11.56 6.65
CA LEU A 196 3.52 -12.93 6.22
C LEU A 196 3.37 -13.00 4.70
N SER A 197 3.98 -14.01 4.09
CA SER A 197 3.89 -14.34 2.67
C SER A 197 3.25 -15.71 2.52
N LEU A 198 2.04 -15.76 1.97
CA LEU A 198 1.28 -16.99 1.75
C LEU A 198 1.27 -17.29 0.24
N LEU A 199 1.70 -18.49 -0.14
CA LEU A 199 1.49 -19.03 -1.47
C LEU A 199 0.23 -19.88 -1.45
N VAL A 200 -0.73 -19.57 -2.33
CA VAL A 200 -2.07 -20.17 -2.31
C VAL A 200 -2.49 -20.59 -3.72
N THR A 201 -3.38 -21.57 -3.80
CA THR A 201 -4.05 -21.92 -5.05
C THR A 201 -5.11 -20.86 -5.37
N ASP A 202 -5.10 -20.34 -6.59
CA ASP A 202 -6.02 -19.32 -7.07
C ASP A 202 -7.38 -19.93 -7.39
N THR A 203 -8.19 -20.13 -6.34
CA THR A 203 -9.57 -20.59 -6.42
C THR A 203 -10.53 -19.55 -5.86
N SER A 204 -11.76 -19.53 -6.38
CA SER A 204 -12.79 -18.61 -5.91
C SER A 204 -13.04 -18.81 -4.41
N GLY A 205 -12.95 -17.72 -3.63
CA GLY A 205 -13.22 -17.72 -2.20
C GLY A 205 -11.99 -17.89 -1.30
N VAL A 206 -10.80 -18.18 -1.86
CA VAL A 206 -9.56 -18.37 -1.07
C VAL A 206 -9.25 -17.17 -0.17
N LEU A 207 -9.45 -15.95 -0.66
CA LEU A 207 -9.22 -14.74 0.12
C LEU A 207 -10.18 -14.63 1.31
N ASN A 208 -11.45 -15.00 1.15
CA ASN A 208 -12.42 -14.97 2.23
C ASN A 208 -12.13 -16.05 3.28
N HIS A 209 -11.69 -17.23 2.86
CA HIS A 209 -11.31 -18.30 3.78
C HIS A 209 -10.12 -17.88 4.65
N ILE A 210 -9.09 -17.32 4.01
CA ILE A 210 -7.90 -16.84 4.70
C ILE A 210 -8.26 -15.69 5.63
N THR A 211 -8.82 -14.58 5.13
CA THR A 211 -9.18 -13.41 5.95
C THR A 211 -10.18 -13.75 7.06
N GLY A 212 -11.07 -14.73 6.85
CA GLY A 212 -11.98 -15.26 7.87
C GLY A 212 -11.30 -15.97 9.03
N VAL A 213 -10.11 -16.56 8.85
CA VAL A 213 -9.31 -17.11 9.96
C VAL A 213 -8.74 -15.98 10.83
N PHE A 214 -8.27 -14.89 10.22
CA PHE A 214 -7.77 -13.72 10.95
C PHE A 214 -8.90 -13.04 11.72
N ALA A 215 -10.03 -12.77 11.05
CA ALA A 215 -11.17 -12.07 11.63
C ALA A 215 -11.78 -12.85 12.81
N ARG A 216 -11.98 -14.17 12.70
CA ARG A 216 -12.56 -14.99 13.78
C ARG A 216 -11.70 -15.03 15.04
N ARG A 217 -10.41 -14.75 14.93
CA ARG A 217 -9.47 -14.74 16.06
C ARG A 217 -9.12 -13.32 16.53
N GLY A 218 -9.77 -12.31 15.98
CA GLY A 218 -9.55 -10.91 16.36
C GLY A 218 -8.22 -10.32 15.87
N TYR A 219 -7.56 -10.94 14.87
CA TYR A 219 -6.36 -10.33 14.28
C TYR A 219 -6.73 -9.19 13.33
N SER A 220 -6.11 -8.03 13.53
CA SER A 220 -6.27 -6.88 12.66
C SER A 220 -5.26 -6.92 11.52
N ILE A 221 -5.73 -7.02 10.27
CA ILE A 221 -4.86 -6.98 9.09
C ILE A 221 -4.57 -5.50 8.75
N GLN A 222 -3.32 -5.07 8.87
CA GLN A 222 -2.93 -3.68 8.60
C GLN A 222 -2.71 -3.41 7.12
N SER A 223 -2.17 -4.39 6.42
CA SER A 223 -1.88 -4.31 4.99
C SER A 223 -2.13 -5.67 4.37
N LEU A 224 -2.68 -5.67 3.16
CA LEU A 224 -2.96 -6.85 2.38
C LEU A 224 -2.70 -6.54 0.91
N ALA A 225 -1.87 -7.35 0.27
CA ALA A 225 -1.67 -7.35 -1.16
C ALA A 225 -1.86 -8.78 -1.68
N VAL A 226 -2.56 -8.91 -2.81
CA VAL A 226 -2.82 -10.19 -3.46
C VAL A 226 -2.54 -10.03 -4.95
N GLY A 227 -1.86 -11.00 -5.53
CA GLY A 227 -1.65 -11.05 -6.97
C GLY A 227 -1.16 -12.42 -7.44
N PRO A 228 -1.09 -12.63 -8.77
CA PRO A 228 -0.59 -13.87 -9.34
C PRO A 228 0.83 -14.19 -8.86
N ALA A 229 1.09 -15.48 -8.64
CA ALA A 229 2.39 -15.99 -8.21
C ALA A 229 3.21 -16.53 -9.41
N GLU A 230 4.16 -17.41 -9.14
CA GLU A 230 5.14 -17.88 -10.12
C GLU A 230 4.52 -18.76 -11.20
N LYS A 231 3.48 -19.53 -10.85
CA LYS A 231 2.78 -20.44 -11.76
C LYS A 231 1.33 -20.00 -11.98
N ALA A 232 0.78 -20.39 -13.12
CA ALA A 232 -0.63 -20.19 -13.40
C ALA A 232 -1.49 -21.00 -12.42
N GLY A 233 -2.54 -20.37 -11.88
CA GLY A 233 -3.39 -20.98 -10.86
C GLY A 233 -2.82 -20.88 -9.44
N GLU A 234 -1.69 -20.20 -9.24
CA GLU A 234 -1.16 -19.87 -7.92
C GLU A 234 -1.19 -18.34 -7.71
N SER A 235 -1.47 -17.91 -6.49
CA SER A 235 -1.46 -16.51 -6.07
C SER A 235 -0.63 -16.34 -4.80
N ARG A 236 0.00 -15.16 -4.67
CA ARG A 236 0.76 -14.78 -3.48
C ARG A 236 0.01 -13.70 -2.73
N ILE A 237 -0.21 -13.96 -1.45
CA ILE A 237 -0.81 -13.01 -0.52
C ILE A 237 0.28 -12.52 0.42
N THR A 238 0.56 -11.22 0.40
CA THR A 238 1.41 -10.57 1.40
C THR A 238 0.51 -9.82 2.38
N MET A 239 0.71 -10.05 3.67
CA MET A 239 -0.05 -9.36 4.71
C MET A 239 0.82 -8.96 5.88
N VAL A 240 0.41 -7.88 6.55
CA VAL A 240 1.07 -7.38 7.75
C VAL A 240 0.09 -7.46 8.90
N VAL A 241 0.45 -8.18 9.94
CA VAL A 241 -0.41 -8.44 11.09
C VAL A 241 0.39 -8.20 12.39
N PRO A 242 -0.07 -7.32 13.28
CA PRO A 242 0.52 -7.14 14.60
C PRO A 242 0.16 -8.32 15.50
N GLY A 243 1.15 -8.84 16.22
CA GLY A 243 0.95 -9.96 17.13
C GLY A 243 2.19 -10.26 17.95
N THR A 244 2.02 -11.06 19.00
CA THR A 244 3.15 -11.69 19.68
C THR A 244 3.62 -12.91 18.88
N GLU A 245 4.89 -13.28 19.00
CA GLU A 245 5.46 -14.44 18.30
C GLU A 245 4.65 -15.73 18.55
N GLN A 246 4.24 -15.96 19.80
CA GLN A 246 3.42 -17.13 20.16
C GLN A 246 2.05 -17.11 19.48
N SER A 247 1.43 -15.93 19.38
CA SER A 247 0.12 -15.74 18.76
C SER A 247 0.20 -15.97 17.26
N ILE A 248 1.19 -15.39 16.59
CA ILE A 248 1.44 -15.58 15.16
C ILE A 248 1.79 -17.04 14.85
N GLY A 249 2.60 -17.71 15.67
CA GLY A 249 2.87 -19.13 15.50
C GLY A 249 1.60 -19.99 15.55
N LYS A 250 0.64 -19.69 16.43
CA LYS A 250 -0.67 -20.37 16.49
C LYS A 250 -1.54 -20.07 15.27
N LEU A 251 -1.45 -18.87 14.72
CA LEU A 251 -2.15 -18.43 13.52
C LEU A 251 -1.62 -19.12 12.27
N LEU A 252 -0.29 -19.15 12.08
CA LEU A 252 0.37 -19.84 10.97
C LEU A 252 0.01 -21.33 10.93
N ARG A 253 0.05 -22.01 12.09
CA ARG A 253 -0.39 -23.41 12.20
C ARG A 253 -1.85 -23.62 11.84
N GLN A 254 -2.70 -22.61 11.96
CA GLN A 254 -4.10 -22.70 11.56
C GLN A 254 -4.28 -22.47 10.06
N ILE A 255 -3.55 -21.51 9.49
CA ILE A 255 -3.58 -21.21 8.06
C ILE A 255 -3.06 -22.41 7.26
N LEU A 256 -2.01 -23.08 7.74
CA LEU A 256 -1.47 -24.30 7.11
C LEU A 256 -2.45 -25.49 7.10
N LYS A 257 -3.57 -25.42 7.83
CA LYS A 257 -4.64 -26.44 7.75
C LYS A 257 -5.62 -26.20 6.60
N LEU A 258 -5.58 -25.02 5.97
CA LEU A 258 -6.42 -24.71 4.82
C LEU A 258 -5.87 -25.42 3.59
N ILE A 259 -6.75 -26.09 2.84
CA ILE A 259 -6.37 -26.90 1.68
C ILE A 259 -5.81 -26.00 0.56
N GLU A 260 -6.28 -24.76 0.48
CA GLU A 260 -5.88 -23.81 -0.56
C GLU A 260 -4.48 -23.24 -0.33
N VAL A 261 -3.92 -23.37 0.87
CA VAL A 261 -2.61 -22.83 1.22
C VAL A 261 -1.53 -23.84 0.87
N ILE A 262 -0.63 -23.44 -0.03
CA ILE A 262 0.51 -24.25 -0.50
C ILE A 262 1.69 -24.09 0.45
N ASP A 263 2.00 -22.83 0.82
CA ASP A 263 3.13 -22.51 1.68
C ASP A 263 2.89 -21.21 2.44
N VAL A 264 3.52 -21.06 3.61
CA VAL A 264 3.47 -19.85 4.43
C VAL A 264 4.83 -19.54 5.01
N GLU A 265 5.36 -18.37 4.67
CA GLU A 265 6.62 -17.84 5.18
C GLU A 265 6.36 -16.63 6.09
N ASP A 266 6.93 -16.63 7.28
CA ASP A 266 7.06 -15.41 8.09
C ASP A 266 8.38 -14.72 7.73
N LEU A 267 8.29 -13.58 7.03
CA LEU A 267 9.45 -12.83 6.56
C LEU A 267 10.09 -11.97 7.66
N THR A 268 9.47 -11.87 8.84
CA THR A 268 9.84 -10.92 9.90
C THR A 268 11.28 -11.10 10.38
N TYR A 269 11.77 -12.34 10.41
CA TYR A 269 13.09 -12.68 10.97
C TYR A 269 14.16 -12.97 9.92
N ILE A 270 13.84 -12.79 8.64
CA ILE A 270 14.79 -12.99 7.54
C ILE A 270 14.99 -11.71 6.76
N PRO A 271 16.13 -11.49 6.10
CA PRO A 271 16.30 -10.34 5.22
C PRO A 271 15.26 -10.37 4.09
N TYR A 272 14.44 -9.32 3.98
CA TYR A 272 13.45 -9.18 2.90
C TYR A 272 13.44 -7.78 2.28
N VAL A 273 12.97 -7.72 1.03
CA VAL A 273 12.58 -6.48 0.35
C VAL A 273 11.10 -6.26 0.63
N GLN A 274 10.74 -5.04 1.00
CA GLN A 274 9.35 -4.59 1.03
C GLN A 274 9.16 -3.34 0.19
N ARG A 275 8.05 -3.31 -0.55
CA ARG A 275 7.60 -2.16 -1.33
C ARG A 275 6.11 -1.99 -1.24
N GLU A 276 5.70 -0.75 -1.25
CA GLU A 276 4.32 -0.34 -1.41
C GLU A 276 4.24 0.71 -2.51
N LEU A 277 3.08 0.86 -3.13
CA LEU A 277 2.78 1.88 -4.12
C LEU A 277 1.68 2.80 -3.58
N MET A 278 1.92 4.11 -3.66
CA MET A 278 0.98 5.15 -3.29
C MET A 278 0.79 6.12 -4.44
N LEU A 279 -0.47 6.42 -4.75
CA LEU A 279 -0.87 7.55 -5.56
C LEU A 279 -1.46 8.61 -4.65
N ILE A 280 -0.96 9.84 -4.77
CA ILE A 280 -1.44 10.98 -4.00
C ILE A 280 -1.81 12.11 -4.96
N LYS A 281 -3.05 12.57 -4.87
CA LYS A 281 -3.57 13.70 -5.62
C LYS A 281 -3.64 14.89 -4.69
N VAL A 282 -2.98 15.98 -5.08
CA VAL A 282 -2.91 17.22 -4.31
C VAL A 282 -3.49 18.37 -5.11
N ALA A 283 -4.04 19.36 -4.39
CA ALA A 283 -4.44 20.62 -4.99
C ALA A 283 -3.18 21.43 -5.30
N ALA A 284 -2.78 21.45 -6.56
CA ALA A 284 -1.64 22.22 -7.04
C ALA A 284 -2.13 23.17 -8.13
N GLY A 285 -2.54 24.37 -7.72
CA GLY A 285 -2.95 25.46 -8.60
C GLY A 285 -1.85 25.92 -9.55
N ARG A 286 -2.10 26.99 -10.32
CA ARG A 286 -1.05 27.62 -11.14
C ARG A 286 -0.15 28.47 -10.23
N GLY A 287 1.15 28.50 -10.50
CA GLY A 287 2.11 29.36 -9.80
C GLY A 287 3.08 28.61 -8.89
N GLU A 288 3.42 29.24 -7.77
CA GLU A 288 4.44 28.79 -6.80
C GLU A 288 4.12 27.45 -6.12
N PRO A 289 2.88 27.19 -5.62
CA PRO A 289 2.56 25.93 -4.92
C PRO A 289 2.82 24.69 -5.78
N ARG A 290 2.67 24.82 -7.11
CA ARG A 290 2.95 23.74 -8.05
C ARG A 290 4.43 23.41 -8.13
N ARG A 291 5.30 24.41 -8.08
CA ARG A 291 6.76 24.20 -8.13
C ARG A 291 7.23 23.54 -6.84
N GLU A 292 6.77 24.02 -5.70
CA GLU A 292 7.10 23.44 -4.40
C GLU A 292 6.68 21.97 -4.30
N VAL A 293 5.46 21.63 -4.74
CA VAL A 293 5.01 20.23 -4.81
C VAL A 293 5.90 19.39 -5.74
N MET A 294 6.35 19.93 -6.88
CA MET A 294 7.28 19.24 -7.77
C MET A 294 8.67 19.05 -7.14
N ASP A 295 9.15 20.03 -6.38
CA ASP A 295 10.43 19.96 -5.68
C ASP A 295 10.38 18.92 -4.55
N ILE A 296 9.31 18.92 -3.74
CA ILE A 296 9.04 17.89 -2.74
C ILE A 296 8.97 16.51 -3.42
N ALA A 297 8.26 16.39 -4.54
CA ALA A 297 8.18 15.13 -5.28
C ALA A 297 9.57 14.67 -5.76
N SER A 298 10.41 15.58 -6.23
CA SER A 298 11.79 15.30 -6.67
C SER A 298 12.65 14.77 -5.52
N VAL A 299 12.61 15.42 -4.35
CA VAL A 299 13.35 14.98 -3.14
C VAL A 299 12.95 13.56 -2.74
N PHE A 300 11.66 13.25 -2.76
CA PHE A 300 11.16 11.91 -2.43
C PHE A 300 11.32 10.90 -3.58
N ARG A 301 11.90 11.31 -4.72
CA ARG A 301 11.97 10.50 -5.95
C ARG A 301 10.58 9.97 -6.36
N ALA A 302 9.53 10.75 -6.09
CA ALA A 302 8.19 10.52 -6.56
C ALA A 302 8.07 10.96 -8.03
N ARG A 303 7.21 10.30 -8.79
CA ARG A 303 6.99 10.60 -10.21
C ARG A 303 5.68 11.35 -10.36
N VAL A 304 5.68 12.46 -11.08
CA VAL A 304 4.44 13.13 -11.49
C VAL A 304 3.80 12.31 -12.61
N ILE A 305 2.59 11.80 -12.39
CA ILE A 305 1.90 10.91 -13.34
C ILE A 305 0.76 11.60 -14.08
N ASP A 306 0.20 12.67 -13.50
CA ASP A 306 -0.85 13.47 -14.09
C ASP A 306 -0.75 14.90 -13.58
N ILE A 307 -0.93 15.86 -14.49
CA ILE A 307 -0.94 17.29 -14.19
C ILE A 307 -2.19 17.86 -14.85
N SER A 308 -3.05 18.46 -14.04
CA SER A 308 -4.24 19.18 -14.48
C SER A 308 -4.08 20.67 -14.18
N ARG A 309 -5.12 21.49 -14.39
CA ARG A 309 -5.02 22.94 -14.11
C ARG A 309 -4.95 23.25 -12.61
N ARG A 310 -5.67 22.48 -11.80
CA ARG A 310 -5.85 22.69 -10.36
C ARG A 310 -5.26 21.56 -9.53
N THR A 311 -5.04 20.40 -10.12
CA THR A 311 -4.54 19.21 -9.40
C THR A 311 -3.27 18.66 -10.01
N MET A 312 -2.50 17.96 -9.17
CA MET A 312 -1.36 17.16 -9.57
C MET A 312 -1.44 15.80 -8.89
N THR A 313 -1.18 14.74 -9.64
CA THR A 313 -1.12 13.38 -9.10
C THR A 313 0.32 12.86 -9.13
N LEU A 314 0.80 12.41 -7.97
CA LEU A 314 2.13 11.87 -7.76
C LEU A 314 2.05 10.36 -7.51
N GLU A 315 3.03 9.63 -8.04
CA GLU A 315 3.29 8.22 -7.78
C GLU A 315 4.53 8.11 -6.88
N LEU A 316 4.39 7.45 -5.74
CA LEU A 316 5.51 7.10 -4.87
C LEU A 316 5.58 5.58 -4.66
N THR A 317 6.79 5.05 -4.71
CA THR A 317 7.10 3.67 -4.36
C THR A 317 8.21 3.63 -3.32
N GLY A 318 8.03 2.87 -2.25
CA GLY A 318 8.99 2.82 -1.16
C GLY A 318 8.48 2.13 0.09
N THR A 319 9.11 2.47 1.23
CA THR A 319 8.69 2.03 2.56
C THR A 319 7.58 2.90 3.10
N LEU A 320 6.86 2.38 4.10
CA LEU A 320 5.77 3.08 4.77
C LEU A 320 6.22 4.42 5.40
N LYS A 321 7.40 4.47 6.04
CA LYS A 321 8.04 5.72 6.52
C LYS A 321 8.10 6.79 5.44
N LYS A 322 8.65 6.41 4.28
CA LYS A 322 8.84 7.34 3.16
C LYS A 322 7.51 7.88 2.65
N MET A 323 6.48 7.03 2.61
CA MET A 323 5.13 7.43 2.22
C MET A 323 4.48 8.37 3.23
N ALA A 324 4.54 8.02 4.52
CA ALA A 324 3.99 8.85 5.59
C ALA A 324 4.68 10.22 5.65
N ALA A 325 6.01 10.27 5.47
CA ALA A 325 6.75 11.52 5.41
C ALA A 325 6.36 12.39 4.21
N LEU A 326 6.23 11.81 3.00
CA LEU A 326 5.76 12.55 1.84
C LEU A 326 4.33 13.07 2.07
N GLN A 327 3.45 12.21 2.60
CA GLN A 327 2.07 12.59 2.88
C GLN A 327 2.02 13.77 3.85
N GLY A 328 2.77 13.72 4.96
CA GLY A 328 2.83 14.81 5.94
C GLY A 328 3.28 16.15 5.35
N LEU A 329 4.29 16.15 4.48
CA LEU A 329 4.74 17.38 3.79
C LEU A 329 3.70 17.92 2.78
N LEU A 330 2.87 17.05 2.22
CA LEU A 330 1.84 17.44 1.26
C LEU A 330 0.51 17.85 1.94
N GLU A 331 0.37 17.69 3.25
CA GLU A 331 -0.82 18.11 4.00
C GLU A 331 -1.08 19.62 3.84
N ASP A 332 -0.02 20.43 3.81
CA ASP A 332 -0.08 21.88 3.63
C ASP A 332 -0.68 22.30 2.27
N TYR A 333 -0.57 21.42 1.25
CA TYR A 333 -1.05 21.67 -0.10
C TYR A 333 -2.44 21.10 -0.37
N SER A 334 -3.16 20.67 0.68
CA SER A 334 -4.49 20.05 0.58
C SER A 334 -4.51 18.78 -0.28
N ILE A 335 -4.40 17.65 0.41
CA ILE A 335 -4.52 16.32 -0.20
C ILE A 335 -6.00 16.05 -0.54
N LEU A 336 -6.27 15.81 -1.82
CA LEU A 336 -7.61 15.53 -2.33
C LEU A 336 -7.95 14.04 -2.26
N GLU A 337 -7.00 13.19 -2.64
CA GLU A 337 -7.21 11.75 -2.75
C GLU A 337 -5.90 10.99 -2.53
N VAL A 338 -5.97 9.88 -1.80
CA VAL A 338 -4.85 8.96 -1.60
C VAL A 338 -5.34 7.55 -1.93
N ALA A 339 -4.64 6.89 -2.83
CA ALA A 339 -4.82 5.46 -3.09
C ALA A 339 -3.51 4.74 -2.78
N ARG A 340 -3.59 3.74 -1.92
CA ARG A 340 -2.47 2.85 -1.59
C ARG A 340 -2.82 1.44 -2.00
N THR A 341 -1.81 0.68 -2.42
CA THR A 341 -1.95 -0.77 -2.59
C THR A 341 -1.98 -1.43 -1.20
N GLY A 342 -1.43 -2.63 -1.08
CA GLY A 342 -0.79 -3.07 0.17
C GLY A 342 0.71 -3.21 -0.04
N ARG A 343 1.42 -3.54 1.03
CA ARG A 343 2.81 -3.96 1.02
C ARG A 343 2.95 -5.30 0.28
N VAL A 344 3.90 -5.35 -0.66
CA VAL A 344 4.44 -6.60 -1.21
C VAL A 344 5.83 -6.83 -0.65
N ALA A 345 6.18 -8.09 -0.46
CA ALA A 345 7.46 -8.48 0.09
C ALA A 345 8.01 -9.76 -0.56
N LEU A 346 9.34 -9.83 -0.67
CA LEU A 346 10.08 -11.02 -1.10
C LEU A 346 11.34 -11.14 -0.23
N SER A 347 11.72 -12.36 0.13
CA SER A 347 12.99 -12.62 0.81
C SER A 347 14.17 -12.15 -0.05
N ARG A 348 15.30 -11.80 0.56
CA ARG A 348 16.54 -11.48 -0.14
C ARG A 348 17.47 -12.67 -0.16
N ASP A 349 17.97 -12.99 -1.35
CA ASP A 349 18.96 -14.07 -1.51
C ASP A 349 20.37 -13.58 -1.16
N SER A 350 20.59 -12.25 -1.13
CA SER A 350 21.87 -11.64 -0.73
C SER A 350 22.15 -11.69 0.77
N GLY A 351 21.13 -11.97 1.59
CA GLY A 351 21.24 -11.95 3.05
C GLY A 351 21.37 -10.55 3.67
N VAL A 352 21.34 -9.48 2.88
CA VAL A 352 21.47 -8.10 3.39
C VAL A 352 20.08 -7.53 3.68
N SER A 353 19.78 -7.11 4.91
CA SER A 353 18.48 -6.46 5.21
C SER A 353 18.36 -5.06 4.59
N THR A 354 17.13 -4.63 4.28
CA THR A 354 16.85 -3.32 3.68
C THR A 354 17.24 -2.19 4.63
N GLU A 355 17.15 -2.43 5.94
CA GLU A 355 17.53 -1.46 6.98
C GLU A 355 19.04 -1.20 6.98
N TYR A 356 19.85 -2.25 6.89
CA TYR A 356 21.31 -2.14 6.80
C TYR A 356 21.77 -1.43 5.51
N LEU A 357 21.10 -1.68 4.37
CA LEU A 357 21.38 -0.95 3.13
C LEU A 357 20.95 0.53 3.19
N GLY A 358 19.87 0.84 3.89
CA GLY A 358 19.43 2.22 4.11
C GLY A 358 20.40 3.03 4.99
N GLN A 359 21.06 2.37 5.94
CA GLN A 359 22.15 2.97 6.73
C GLN A 359 23.45 3.16 5.92
N MET A 360 23.63 2.40 4.84
CA MET A 360 24.77 2.47 3.94
C MET A 360 24.57 3.37 2.70
N GLU A 361 23.35 3.89 2.43
CA GLU A 361 23.21 4.99 1.47
C GLU A 361 24.00 6.19 2.03
N PRO A 362 25.08 6.65 1.36
CA PRO A 362 25.86 7.73 1.90
C PRO A 362 24.99 8.99 1.95
N GLN A 363 25.08 9.74 3.05
CA GLN A 363 24.59 11.11 3.20
C GLN A 363 25.33 12.11 2.27
N HIS A 364 25.76 11.68 1.09
CA HIS A 364 26.51 12.49 0.13
C HIS A 364 25.62 12.86 -1.05
N SER A 365 24.82 13.90 -0.83
CA SER A 365 24.54 14.93 -1.84
C SER A 365 23.94 16.15 -1.14
N ILE A 366 24.73 16.75 -0.25
CA ILE A 366 24.67 18.19 0.03
C ILE A 366 25.87 18.77 -0.69
N PHE A 367 25.66 19.25 -1.91
CA PHE A 367 26.29 20.44 -2.52
C PHE A 367 25.46 20.85 -3.73
#